data_AF-A0AAE1KH91-F1
#
_entry.id   AF-A0AAE1KH91-F1
#
_cell.length_a   1.000
_cell.length_b   1.000
_cell.length_c   1.000
_cell.angle_alpha   90.00
_cell.angle_beta   90.00
_cell.angle_gamma   90.00
#
_symmetry.space_group_name_H-M   'P 1'
#
loop_
_entity.id
_entity.type
_entity.pdbx_description
1 polymer ?
#
loop_
_entity_poly.entity_id
_entity_poly.type
_entity_poly.pdbx_seq_one_letter_code
_entity_poly.pdbx_strand_id
1 'polypeptide(L)'
;MITELNDTQLLTRICGGDLMAMEAKYHLSCMVKLRNRHRSLIRKQSQVPDDIDSKMNESWAFVELTRYIEEAVTSGTHLFKLSEIHSLHVTRLEELNINKQVNKTRLKDRLLEKFPEAQEQSYGKNSVLVFKEGMKNIVHDAVKTRNFSEDALILSKAAMIVRKDILSHKGFTFTGSFSAQCQEDSLPSSLKALVSMILNGSNLKDQSKNDSQATLTIGQTIVFNTKKRTSHSADKPRHTLEREPPLPIYIGMN
;
A
#
# COMPACT_ATOMS: atom_id res chain seq x y z
N MET A 1 -26.48 34.08 -18.51
CA MET A 1 -26.20 34.19 -17.06
C MET A 1 -27.05 35.25 -16.34
N ILE A 2 -26.91 36.55 -16.62
CA ILE A 2 -27.63 37.62 -15.88
C ILE A 2 -29.14 37.62 -16.21
N THR A 3 -29.47 37.46 -17.49
CA THR A 3 -30.85 37.32 -17.98
C THR A 3 -31.54 36.06 -17.44
N GLU A 4 -30.83 34.92 -17.44
CA GLU A 4 -31.30 33.66 -16.86
C GLU A 4 -31.50 33.71 -15.34
N LEU A 5 -30.73 34.54 -14.63
CA LEU A 5 -30.88 34.79 -13.20
C LEU A 5 -32.03 35.75 -12.88
N ASN A 6 -32.58 36.43 -13.89
CA ASN A 6 -33.56 37.51 -13.76
C ASN A 6 -33.16 38.56 -12.70
N ASP A 7 -31.87 38.92 -12.67
CA ASP A 7 -31.33 39.86 -11.68
C ASP A 7 -31.68 41.31 -12.08
N THR A 8 -32.80 41.80 -11.57
CA THR A 8 -33.39 43.11 -11.93
C THR A 8 -32.46 44.29 -11.64
N GLN A 9 -31.60 44.20 -10.63
CA GLN A 9 -30.66 45.27 -10.28
C GLN A 9 -29.51 45.39 -11.28
N LEU A 10 -28.99 44.25 -11.75
CA LEU A 10 -27.94 44.26 -12.78
C LEU A 10 -28.52 44.59 -14.16
N LEU A 11 -29.70 44.08 -14.47
CA LEU A 11 -30.39 44.36 -15.73
C LEU A 11 -30.73 45.86 -15.89
N THR A 12 -31.17 46.52 -14.81
CA THR A 12 -31.46 47.96 -14.84
C THR A 12 -30.20 48.81 -15.03
N ARG A 13 -29.06 48.43 -14.43
CA ARG A 13 -27.78 49.13 -14.64
C ARG A 13 -27.24 48.95 -16.05
N ILE A 14 -27.37 47.76 -16.62
CA ILE A 14 -26.99 47.48 -18.02
C ILE A 14 -27.89 48.30 -18.97
N CYS A 15 -29.20 48.32 -18.74
CA CYS A 15 -30.14 49.07 -19.57
C CYS A 15 -29.98 50.60 -19.43
N GLY A 16 -29.55 51.06 -18.25
CA GLY A 16 -29.24 52.47 -17.97
C GLY A 16 -27.89 52.95 -18.51
N GLY A 17 -27.13 52.09 -19.19
CA GLY A 17 -25.86 52.47 -19.84
C GLY A 17 -24.65 52.54 -18.91
N ASP A 18 -24.68 51.88 -17.74
CA ASP A 18 -23.50 51.79 -16.87
C ASP A 18 -22.36 51.04 -17.57
N LEU A 19 -21.33 51.78 -17.97
CA LEU A 19 -20.17 51.28 -18.71
C LEU A 19 -19.48 50.10 -17.99
N MET A 20 -19.42 50.11 -16.66
CA MET A 20 -18.77 49.03 -15.91
C MET A 20 -19.58 47.74 -15.93
N ALA A 21 -20.92 47.85 -15.87
CA ALA A 21 -21.82 46.70 -15.96
C ALA A 21 -21.89 46.14 -17.39
N MET A 22 -21.87 47.02 -18.41
CA MET A 22 -21.83 46.65 -19.83
C MET A 22 -20.52 45.97 -20.24
N GLU A 23 -19.38 46.49 -19.76
CA GLU A 23 -18.05 45.90 -20.03
C GLU A 23 -17.74 44.68 -19.16
N ALA A 24 -18.66 44.28 -18.28
CA ALA A 24 -18.49 43.18 -17.33
C ALA A 24 -17.22 43.27 -16.46
N LYS A 25 -16.76 44.50 -16.15
CA LYS A 25 -15.61 44.77 -15.29
C LYS A 25 -16.03 44.74 -13.82
N TYR A 26 -16.23 43.54 -13.32
CA TYR A 26 -16.64 43.30 -11.95
C TYR A 26 -15.44 42.95 -11.06
N HIS A 27 -15.51 43.34 -9.78
CA HIS A 27 -14.63 42.78 -8.76
C HIS A 27 -14.71 41.24 -8.76
N LEU A 28 -13.58 40.57 -8.54
CA LEU A 28 -13.48 39.11 -8.54
C LEU A 28 -14.52 38.46 -7.60
N SER A 29 -14.69 39.04 -6.40
CA SER A 29 -15.66 38.57 -5.41
C SER A 29 -17.11 38.66 -5.90
N CYS A 30 -17.48 39.74 -6.61
CA CYS A 30 -18.80 39.91 -7.21
C CYS A 30 -19.06 38.91 -8.33
N MET A 31 -18.06 38.64 -9.17
CA MET A 31 -18.17 37.62 -10.24
C MET A 31 -18.33 36.21 -9.69
N VAL A 32 -17.57 35.86 -8.66
CA VAL A 32 -17.70 34.55 -8.02
C VAL A 32 -19.10 34.36 -7.44
N LYS A 33 -19.65 35.40 -6.78
CA LYS A 33 -21.03 35.38 -6.26
C LYS A 33 -22.07 35.21 -7.38
N LEU A 34 -21.95 35.96 -8.48
CA LEU A 34 -22.84 35.86 -9.63
C LEU A 34 -22.80 34.45 -10.25
N ARG A 35 -21.59 33.91 -10.47
CA ARG A 35 -21.38 32.56 -11.00
C ARG A 35 -21.94 31.48 -10.08
N ASN A 36 -21.82 31.64 -8.75
CA ASN A 36 -22.39 30.71 -7.79
C ASN A 36 -23.92 30.73 -7.80
N ARG A 37 -24.54 31.92 -7.88
CA ARG A 37 -25.99 32.06 -8.01
C ARG A 37 -26.50 31.39 -9.29
N HIS A 38 -25.84 31.63 -10.41
CA HIS A 38 -26.22 31.03 -11.70
C HIS A 38 -26.07 29.50 -11.68
N ARG A 39 -24.95 28.98 -11.16
CA ARG A 39 -24.77 27.53 -10.96
C ARG A 39 -25.85 26.92 -10.06
N SER A 40 -26.27 27.65 -9.03
CA SER A 40 -27.38 27.22 -8.17
C SER A 40 -28.72 27.19 -8.92
N LEU A 41 -28.97 28.13 -9.83
CA LEU A 41 -30.21 28.18 -10.63
C LEU A 41 -30.24 27.05 -11.65
N ILE A 42 -29.13 26.80 -12.37
CA ILE A 42 -29.01 25.65 -13.27
C ILE A 42 -29.30 24.36 -12.51
N ARG A 43 -28.68 24.15 -11.33
CA ARG A 43 -28.95 22.96 -10.52
C ARG A 43 -30.43 22.79 -10.15
N LYS A 44 -31.13 23.89 -9.83
CA LYS A 44 -32.57 23.85 -9.55
C LYS A 44 -33.41 23.53 -10.79
N GLN A 45 -33.00 24.01 -11.96
CA GLN A 45 -33.69 23.71 -13.23
C GLN A 45 -33.40 22.29 -13.74
N SER A 46 -32.22 21.73 -13.42
CA SER A 46 -31.84 20.35 -13.74
C SER A 46 -32.36 19.31 -12.75
N GLN A 47 -32.96 19.72 -11.63
CA GLN A 47 -33.61 18.80 -10.71
C GLN A 47 -34.90 18.30 -11.37
N VAL A 48 -34.81 17.12 -11.98
CA VAL A 48 -35.97 16.24 -12.24
C VAL A 48 -36.72 16.10 -10.91
N PRO A 49 -38.07 16.16 -10.88
CA PRO A 49 -38.82 15.97 -9.64
C PRO A 49 -38.33 14.72 -8.92
N ASP A 50 -38.06 14.86 -7.61
CA ASP A 50 -37.55 13.79 -6.76
C ASP A 50 -38.50 12.58 -6.85
N ASP A 51 -38.12 11.59 -7.66
CA ASP A 51 -38.82 10.32 -7.73
C ASP A 51 -38.71 9.60 -6.38
N ILE A 52 -39.83 9.08 -5.89
CA ILE A 52 -39.90 8.36 -4.61
C ILE A 52 -38.98 7.13 -4.68
N ASP A 53 -38.94 6.47 -5.83
CA ASP A 53 -38.08 5.32 -6.07
C ASP A 53 -36.59 5.71 -6.05
N SER A 54 -36.22 6.87 -6.57
CA SER A 54 -34.84 7.39 -6.50
C SER A 54 -34.37 7.59 -5.05
N LYS A 55 -35.22 8.17 -4.19
CA LYS A 55 -34.91 8.35 -2.76
C LYS A 55 -34.83 7.02 -2.00
N MET A 56 -35.70 6.08 -2.35
CA MET A 56 -35.69 4.74 -1.76
C MET A 56 -34.44 3.98 -2.16
N ASN A 57 -34.05 4.03 -3.44
CA ASN A 57 -32.84 3.42 -3.97
C ASN A 57 -31.54 4.06 -3.41
N GLU A 58 -31.51 5.39 -3.20
CA GLU A 58 -30.37 6.05 -2.51
C GLU A 58 -30.25 5.56 -1.06
N SER A 59 -31.38 5.39 -0.38
CA SER A 59 -31.41 4.86 0.99
C SER A 59 -30.99 3.40 1.02
N TRP A 60 -31.43 2.60 0.05
CA TRP A 60 -31.04 1.20 -0.12
C TRP A 60 -29.53 1.04 -0.30
N ALA A 61 -28.94 1.79 -1.24
CA ALA A 61 -27.49 1.76 -1.48
C ALA A 61 -26.68 2.13 -0.24
N PHE A 62 -27.19 3.04 0.60
CA PHE A 62 -26.55 3.40 1.86
C PHE A 62 -26.67 2.27 2.91
N VAL A 63 -27.83 1.62 3.01
CA VAL A 63 -28.05 0.49 3.94
C VAL A 63 -27.17 -0.71 3.58
N GLU A 64 -27.04 -1.02 2.29
CA GLU A 64 -26.12 -2.07 1.83
C GLU A 64 -24.67 -1.75 2.16
N LEU A 65 -24.25 -0.49 1.98
CA LEU A 65 -22.92 -0.06 2.37
C LEU A 65 -22.67 -0.21 3.87
N THR A 66 -23.64 0.17 4.71
CA THR A 66 -23.52 -0.01 6.16
C THR A 66 -23.44 -1.47 6.54
N ARG A 67 -24.26 -2.32 5.91
CA ARG A 67 -24.24 -3.77 6.13
C ARG A 67 -22.90 -4.39 5.73
N TYR A 68 -22.35 -3.99 4.59
CA TYR A 68 -21.01 -4.42 4.17
C TYR A 68 -19.94 -4.08 5.22
N ILE A 69 -20.00 -2.88 5.79
CA ILE A 69 -19.07 -2.46 6.86
C ILE A 69 -19.28 -3.30 8.12
N GLU A 70 -20.52 -3.58 8.53
CA GLU A 70 -20.83 -4.43 9.70
C GLU A 70 -20.31 -5.86 9.54
N GLU A 71 -20.53 -6.47 8.38
CA GLU A 71 -20.02 -7.81 8.06
C GLU A 71 -18.47 -7.82 8.05
N ALA A 72 -17.85 -6.79 7.48
CA ALA A 72 -16.40 -6.63 7.45
C ALA A 72 -15.79 -6.44 8.85
N VAL A 73 -16.43 -5.64 9.72
CA VAL A 73 -16.01 -5.48 11.12
C VAL A 73 -16.12 -6.80 11.87
N THR A 74 -17.21 -7.54 11.68
CA THR A 74 -17.40 -8.88 12.29
C THR A 74 -16.32 -9.87 11.83
N SER A 75 -15.86 -9.77 10.59
CA SER A 75 -14.76 -10.59 10.05
C SER A 75 -13.36 -10.17 10.56
N GLY A 76 -13.25 -9.07 11.31
CA GLY A 76 -12.00 -8.57 11.88
C GLY A 76 -11.36 -7.39 11.14
N THR A 77 -12.02 -6.85 10.11
CA THR A 77 -11.53 -5.67 9.37
C THR A 77 -12.08 -4.39 10.01
N HIS A 78 -11.20 -3.62 10.65
CA HIS A 78 -11.58 -2.45 11.46
C HIS A 78 -11.10 -1.11 10.89
N LEU A 79 -10.46 -1.13 9.71
CA LEU A 79 -9.90 0.04 9.04
C LEU A 79 -10.43 0.11 7.62
N PHE A 80 -11.05 1.24 7.28
CA PHE A 80 -11.63 1.44 5.95
C PHE A 80 -11.20 2.79 5.38
N LYS A 81 -10.64 2.80 4.17
CA LYS A 81 -10.31 4.07 3.51
C LYS A 81 -11.59 4.72 3.00
N LEU A 82 -11.78 6.00 3.30
CA LEU A 82 -12.98 6.72 2.85
C LEU A 82 -13.04 6.88 1.33
N SER A 83 -11.90 6.84 0.64
CA SER A 83 -11.86 6.79 -0.83
C SER A 83 -12.49 5.51 -1.38
N GLU A 84 -12.21 4.36 -0.77
CA GLU A 84 -12.70 3.05 -1.19
C GLU A 84 -14.19 2.92 -0.88
N ILE A 85 -14.60 3.33 0.33
CA ILE A 85 -16.03 3.42 0.72
C ILE A 85 -16.81 4.32 -0.24
N HIS A 86 -16.25 5.49 -0.58
CA HIS A 86 -16.90 6.43 -1.49
C HIS A 86 -17.04 5.83 -2.90
N SER A 87 -16.01 5.17 -3.43
CA SER A 87 -16.12 4.50 -4.72
C SER A 87 -17.16 3.39 -4.71
N LEU A 88 -17.19 2.54 -3.67
CA LEU A 88 -18.19 1.48 -3.54
C LEU A 88 -19.62 2.04 -3.55
N HIS A 89 -19.85 3.13 -2.83
CA HIS A 89 -21.16 3.76 -2.78
C HIS A 89 -21.54 4.41 -4.12
N VAL A 90 -20.61 5.07 -4.80
CA VAL A 90 -20.85 5.67 -6.13
C VAL A 90 -21.15 4.58 -7.16
N THR A 91 -20.35 3.51 -7.22
CA THR A 91 -20.61 2.38 -8.11
C THR A 91 -21.98 1.77 -7.85
N ARG A 92 -22.38 1.61 -6.59
CA ARG A 92 -23.70 1.07 -6.27
C ARG A 92 -24.85 2.00 -6.68
N LEU A 93 -24.66 3.31 -6.58
CA LEU A 93 -25.64 4.28 -7.08
C LEU A 93 -25.74 4.28 -8.61
N GLU A 94 -24.62 4.11 -9.32
CA GLU A 94 -24.58 3.96 -10.76
C GLU A 94 -25.34 2.69 -11.21
N GLU A 95 -25.18 1.57 -10.51
CA GLU A 95 -25.93 0.32 -10.76
C GLU A 95 -27.45 0.50 -10.58
N LEU A 96 -27.87 1.37 -9.67
CA LEU A 96 -29.28 1.73 -9.44
C LEU A 96 -29.78 2.84 -10.38
N ASN A 97 -29.00 3.21 -11.40
CA ASN A 97 -29.28 4.28 -12.36
C ASN A 97 -29.44 5.68 -11.72
N ILE A 98 -28.81 5.92 -10.56
CA ILE A 98 -28.81 7.23 -9.87
C ILE A 98 -27.53 8.00 -10.22
N ASN A 99 -27.65 8.89 -11.21
CA ASN A 99 -26.56 9.80 -11.59
C ASN A 99 -26.50 11.02 -10.65
N LYS A 100 -26.00 10.82 -9.42
CA LYS A 100 -25.87 11.88 -8.42
C LYS A 100 -24.42 12.03 -7.96
N GLN A 101 -23.94 13.27 -7.94
CA GLN A 101 -22.62 13.58 -7.40
C GLN A 101 -22.64 13.48 -5.86
N VAL A 102 -22.12 12.38 -5.32
CA VAL A 102 -22.03 12.17 -3.87
C VAL A 102 -20.86 12.96 -3.27
N ASN A 103 -21.15 13.76 -2.24
CA ASN A 103 -20.11 14.42 -1.47
C ASN A 103 -19.49 13.46 -0.43
N LYS A 104 -18.17 13.28 -0.51
CA LYS A 104 -17.37 12.46 0.41
C LYS A 104 -17.55 12.84 1.88
N THR A 105 -17.55 14.13 2.22
CA THR A 105 -17.66 14.57 3.61
C THR A 105 -19.03 14.23 4.18
N ARG A 106 -20.09 14.44 3.40
CA ARG A 106 -21.46 14.15 3.83
C ARG A 106 -21.72 12.65 3.99
N LEU A 107 -21.14 11.82 3.12
CA LEU A 107 -21.21 10.36 3.26
C LEU A 107 -20.52 9.90 4.55
N LYS A 108 -19.33 10.46 4.83
CA LYS A 108 -18.60 10.21 6.07
C LYS A 108 -19.41 10.59 7.30
N ASP A 109 -19.98 11.79 7.34
CA ASP A 109 -20.75 12.25 8.51
C ASP A 109 -21.93 11.31 8.80
N ARG A 110 -22.65 10.86 7.75
CA ARG A 110 -23.71 9.85 7.88
C ARG A 110 -23.22 8.50 8.39
N LEU A 111 -22.02 8.07 7.99
CA LEU A 111 -21.42 6.82 8.47
C LEU A 111 -21.01 6.92 9.95
N LEU A 112 -20.47 8.06 10.37
CA LEU A 112 -20.11 8.31 11.77
C LEU A 112 -21.36 8.40 12.67
N GLU A 113 -22.48 8.94 12.17
CA GLU A 113 -23.76 8.91 12.87
C GLU A 113 -24.29 7.49 13.07
N LYS A 114 -24.09 6.60 12.09
CA LYS A 114 -24.50 5.19 12.18
C LYS A 114 -23.59 4.35 13.08
N PHE A 115 -22.29 4.63 13.06
CA PHE A 115 -21.29 3.87 13.80
C PHE A 115 -20.62 4.75 14.87
N PRO A 116 -21.18 4.83 16.09
CA PRO A 116 -20.61 5.63 17.18
C PRO A 116 -19.26 5.10 17.69
N GLU A 117 -18.90 3.87 17.31
CA GLU A 117 -17.63 3.24 17.61
C GLU A 117 -16.53 3.55 16.57
N ALA A 118 -16.91 4.16 15.45
CA ALA A 118 -15.99 4.56 14.41
C ALA A 118 -15.51 6.00 14.64
N GLN A 119 -14.24 6.25 14.32
CA GLN A 119 -13.62 7.56 14.36
C GLN A 119 -12.93 7.83 13.02
N GLU A 120 -12.98 9.09 12.57
CA GLU A 120 -12.18 9.52 11.43
C GLU A 120 -10.74 9.81 11.88
N GLN A 121 -9.78 9.21 11.18
CA GLN A 121 -8.39 9.64 11.21
C GLN A 121 -7.99 10.15 9.83
N SER A 122 -7.51 11.39 9.80
CA SER A 122 -7.01 12.02 8.58
C SER A 122 -5.50 12.20 8.66
N TYR A 123 -4.81 11.79 7.59
CA TYR A 123 -3.41 12.08 7.39
C TYR A 123 -3.23 12.73 6.01
N GLY A 124 -3.10 14.06 6.01
CA GLY A 124 -3.04 14.85 4.78
C GLY A 124 -4.31 14.72 3.94
N LYS A 125 -4.18 14.19 2.72
CA LYS A 125 -5.30 14.01 1.78
C LYS A 125 -6.09 12.71 1.98
N ASN A 126 -5.55 11.78 2.78
CA ASN A 126 -6.15 10.47 2.99
C ASN A 126 -6.90 10.48 4.31
N SER A 127 -8.17 10.08 4.26
CA SER A 127 -9.01 9.95 5.43
C SER A 127 -9.48 8.49 5.56
N VAL A 128 -9.37 7.96 6.76
CA VAL A 128 -9.63 6.56 7.10
C VAL A 128 -10.64 6.53 8.24
N LEU A 129 -11.64 5.67 8.11
CA LEU A 129 -12.57 5.34 9.16
C LEU A 129 -11.97 4.19 9.97
N VAL A 130 -11.76 4.42 11.27
CA VAL A 130 -11.15 3.44 12.17
C VAL A 130 -12.08 3.15 13.32
N PHE A 131 -12.37 1.87 13.54
CA PHE A 131 -13.14 1.42 14.70
C PHE A 131 -12.25 1.36 15.94
N LYS A 132 -12.83 1.61 17.12
CA LYS A 132 -12.12 1.57 18.42
C LYS A 132 -11.30 0.30 18.62
N GLU A 133 -11.82 -0.85 18.20
CA GLU A 133 -11.11 -2.14 18.29
C GLU A 133 -9.90 -2.20 17.37
N GLY A 134 -10.02 -1.72 16.13
CA GLY A 134 -8.89 -1.57 15.21
C GLY A 134 -7.82 -0.63 15.75
N MET A 135 -8.23 0.48 16.36
CA MET A 135 -7.30 1.42 17.01
C MET A 135 -6.57 0.77 18.17
N LYS A 136 -7.28 0.00 19.01
CA LYS A 136 -6.68 -0.75 20.12
C LYS A 136 -5.63 -1.75 19.61
N ASN A 137 -5.91 -2.45 18.51
CA ASN A 137 -4.97 -3.40 17.93
C ASN A 137 -3.73 -2.69 17.37
N ILE A 138 -3.89 -1.58 16.65
CA ILE A 138 -2.75 -0.78 16.16
C ILE A 138 -1.89 -0.28 17.32
N VAL A 139 -2.52 0.28 18.36
CA VAL A 139 -1.79 0.79 19.53
C VAL A 139 -1.10 -0.37 20.27
N HIS A 140 -1.78 -1.49 20.44
CA HIS A 140 -1.20 -2.69 21.03
C HIS A 140 0.02 -3.15 20.23
N ASP A 141 -0.06 -3.22 18.91
CA ASP A 141 1.05 -3.63 18.04
C ASP A 141 2.21 -2.62 18.07
N ALA A 142 1.91 -1.31 18.13
CA ALA A 142 2.93 -0.27 18.23
C ALA A 142 3.64 -0.25 19.60
N VAL A 143 2.92 -0.60 20.67
CA VAL A 143 3.45 -0.67 22.04
C VAL A 143 4.03 -2.05 22.35
N LYS A 144 3.76 -3.07 21.51
CA LYS A 144 4.24 -4.44 21.69
C LYS A 144 5.75 -4.42 21.80
N THR A 145 6.23 -4.71 23.01
CA THR A 145 7.66 -4.90 23.26
C THR A 145 8.14 -6.12 22.49
N ARG A 146 9.40 -6.08 22.04
CA ARG A 146 10.06 -7.17 21.32
C ARG A 146 9.79 -8.52 21.99
N ASN A 147 9.11 -9.42 21.27
CA ASN A 147 8.81 -10.76 21.76
C ASN A 147 9.94 -11.70 21.36
N PHE A 148 10.82 -12.00 22.32
CA PHE A 148 11.97 -12.87 22.08
C PHE A 148 11.60 -14.27 21.59
N SER A 149 10.43 -14.79 21.99
CA SER A 149 9.94 -16.11 21.53
C SER A 149 9.52 -16.07 20.06
N GLU A 150 8.89 -14.99 19.63
CA GLU A 150 8.47 -14.79 18.24
C GLU A 150 9.69 -14.58 17.33
N ASP A 151 10.66 -13.77 17.78
CA ASP A 151 11.94 -13.58 17.10
C ASP A 151 12.71 -14.88 16.95
N ALA A 152 12.79 -15.70 18.01
CA ALA A 152 13.45 -16.99 17.97
C ALA A 152 12.78 -17.93 16.95
N LEU A 153 11.45 -17.90 16.86
CA LEU A 153 10.69 -18.68 15.89
C LEU A 153 10.93 -18.21 14.45
N ILE A 154 10.97 -16.90 14.21
CA ILE A 154 11.29 -16.33 12.88
C ILE A 154 12.71 -16.71 12.48
N LEU A 155 13.68 -16.56 13.39
CA LEU A 155 15.07 -16.92 13.16
C LEU A 155 15.22 -18.40 12.84
N SER A 156 14.54 -19.28 13.59
CA SER A 156 14.54 -20.72 13.35
C SER A 156 13.96 -21.05 11.96
N LYS A 157 12.87 -20.40 11.56
CA LYS A 157 12.26 -20.60 10.23
C LYS A 157 13.19 -20.13 9.11
N ALA A 158 13.79 -18.95 9.25
CA ALA A 158 14.73 -18.40 8.29
C ALA A 158 15.96 -19.32 8.13
N ALA A 159 16.54 -19.78 9.25
CA ALA A 159 17.65 -20.72 9.24
C ALA A 159 17.29 -22.05 8.57
N MET A 160 16.08 -22.56 8.80
CA MET A 160 15.60 -23.80 8.16
C MET A 160 15.47 -23.64 6.64
N ILE A 161 14.91 -22.52 6.15
CA ILE A 161 14.78 -22.22 4.72
C ILE A 161 16.16 -22.18 4.07
N VAL A 162 17.07 -21.35 4.61
CA VAL A 162 18.42 -21.19 4.06
C VAL A 162 19.20 -22.49 4.11
N ARG A 163 19.09 -23.26 5.20
CA ARG A 163 19.76 -24.56 5.32
C ARG A 163 19.24 -25.56 4.29
N LYS A 164 17.94 -25.60 4.03
CA LYS A 164 17.34 -26.48 3.01
C LYS A 164 17.90 -26.15 1.63
N ASP A 165 17.98 -24.86 1.29
CA ASP A 165 18.50 -24.40 0.00
C ASP A 165 20.00 -24.68 -0.16
N ILE A 166 20.79 -24.52 0.91
CA ILE A 166 22.22 -24.87 0.89
C ILE A 166 22.44 -26.35 0.59
N LEU A 167 21.62 -27.23 1.20
CA LEU A 167 21.77 -28.68 1.04
C LEU A 167 21.21 -29.20 -0.28
N SER A 168 20.21 -28.53 -0.86
CA SER A 168 19.67 -28.87 -2.18
C SER A 168 20.47 -28.26 -3.33
N HIS A 169 21.27 -27.23 -3.07
CA HIS A 169 22.08 -26.57 -4.10
C HIS A 169 23.20 -27.49 -4.59
N LYS A 170 23.17 -27.78 -5.89
CA LYS A 170 24.17 -28.61 -6.57
C LYS A 170 25.57 -27.96 -6.54
N GLY A 171 25.63 -26.63 -6.38
CA GLY A 171 26.88 -25.88 -6.27
C GLY A 171 27.65 -25.81 -7.60
N PHE A 172 28.89 -25.33 -7.49
CA PHE A 172 29.82 -25.24 -8.61
C PHE A 172 30.65 -26.53 -8.72
N THR A 173 30.70 -27.13 -9.91
CA THR A 173 31.56 -28.29 -10.23
C THR A 173 32.78 -27.83 -11.00
N PHE A 174 33.98 -28.12 -10.48
CA PHE A 174 35.23 -27.75 -11.14
C PHE A 174 35.48 -28.62 -12.38
N THR A 175 35.53 -27.98 -13.56
CA THR A 175 35.75 -28.65 -14.85
C THR A 175 37.13 -28.35 -15.45
N GLY A 176 38.09 -27.88 -14.64
CA GLY A 176 39.46 -27.56 -15.07
C GLY A 176 39.74 -26.07 -15.30
N SER A 177 38.74 -25.20 -15.13
CA SER A 177 38.92 -23.73 -15.13
C SER A 177 37.85 -23.04 -14.27
N PHE A 178 38.13 -21.81 -13.83
CA PHE A 178 37.17 -20.98 -13.09
C PHE A 178 36.52 -19.96 -14.02
N SER A 179 35.20 -20.03 -14.18
CA SER A 179 34.44 -19.02 -14.91
C SER A 179 34.38 -17.70 -14.11
N ALA A 180 34.12 -16.58 -14.78
CA ALA A 180 34.01 -15.27 -14.13
C ALA A 180 32.94 -15.20 -13.03
N GLN A 181 31.90 -16.04 -13.11
CA GLN A 181 30.78 -16.11 -12.17
C GLN A 181 30.83 -17.32 -11.23
N CYS A 182 31.93 -18.10 -11.24
CA CYS A 182 32.04 -19.33 -10.44
C CYS A 182 31.77 -19.11 -8.95
N GLN A 183 32.08 -17.92 -8.42
CA GLN A 183 31.83 -17.56 -7.04
C GLN A 183 30.34 -17.30 -6.78
N GLU A 184 29.64 -16.61 -7.69
CA GLU A 184 28.22 -16.33 -7.55
C GLU A 184 27.37 -17.60 -7.71
N ASP A 185 27.74 -18.47 -8.65
CA ASP A 185 27.05 -19.74 -8.93
C ASP A 185 27.23 -20.78 -7.81
N SER A 186 28.31 -20.65 -7.03
CA SER A 186 28.60 -21.56 -5.92
C SER A 186 27.60 -21.48 -4.76
N LEU A 187 26.76 -20.43 -4.71
CA LEU A 187 25.86 -20.14 -3.59
C LEU A 187 24.38 -20.10 -4.00
N PRO A 188 23.47 -20.59 -3.15
CA PRO A 188 22.04 -20.39 -3.36
C PRO A 188 21.66 -18.92 -3.13
N SER A 189 20.71 -18.41 -3.91
CA SER A 189 20.24 -17.02 -3.84
C SER A 189 19.71 -16.61 -2.46
N SER A 190 19.08 -17.53 -1.72
CA SER A 190 18.56 -17.27 -0.37
C SER A 190 19.66 -16.99 0.64
N LEU A 191 20.81 -17.67 0.53
CA LEU A 191 21.97 -17.39 1.37
C LEU A 191 22.62 -16.06 1.00
N LYS A 192 22.75 -15.76 -0.30
CA LYS A 192 23.29 -14.47 -0.77
C LYS A 192 22.45 -13.30 -0.27
N ALA A 193 21.13 -13.43 -0.39
CA ALA A 193 20.19 -12.44 0.13
C ALA A 193 20.30 -12.29 1.66
N LEU A 194 20.37 -13.39 2.42
CA LEU A 194 20.51 -13.32 3.88
C LEU A 194 21.80 -12.62 4.30
N VAL A 195 22.95 -13.01 3.73
CA VAL A 195 24.24 -12.42 4.07
C VAL A 195 24.29 -10.95 3.64
N SER A 196 23.74 -10.61 2.46
CA SER A 196 23.64 -9.22 2.02
C SER A 196 22.77 -8.38 2.96
N MET A 197 21.63 -8.91 3.42
CA MET A 197 20.78 -8.24 4.42
C MET A 197 21.48 -8.07 5.77
N ILE A 198 22.35 -9.00 6.16
CA ILE A 198 23.16 -8.88 7.40
C ILE A 198 24.22 -7.79 7.26
N LEU A 199 24.90 -7.71 6.11
CA LEU A 199 26.01 -6.76 5.91
C LEU A 199 25.53 -5.34 5.58
N ASN A 200 24.50 -5.22 4.74
CA ASN A 200 24.06 -3.95 4.14
C ASN A 200 22.67 -3.52 4.61
N GLY A 201 21.99 -4.33 5.42
CA GLY A 201 20.59 -4.11 5.79
C GLY A 201 19.60 -4.47 4.68
N SER A 202 18.30 -4.35 4.95
CA SER A 202 17.22 -4.63 3.99
C SER A 202 16.93 -3.45 3.03
N ASN A 203 17.91 -2.56 2.82
CA ASN A 203 17.70 -1.33 2.06
C ASN A 203 17.73 -1.59 0.55
N LEU A 204 16.68 -1.17 -0.15
CA LEU A 204 16.57 -1.31 -1.61
C LEU A 204 17.50 -0.35 -2.38
N LYS A 205 18.01 0.70 -1.72
CA LYS A 205 18.83 1.74 -2.36
C LYS A 205 20.30 1.37 -2.50
N ASP A 206 20.80 0.47 -1.67
CA ASP A 206 22.22 0.10 -1.59
C ASP A 206 22.53 -1.25 -2.28
N GLN A 207 21.56 -1.80 -3.01
CA GLN A 207 21.75 -3.05 -3.76
C GLN A 207 22.55 -2.78 -5.03
N SER A 208 23.86 -3.04 -4.97
CA SER A 208 24.71 -3.11 -6.15
C SER A 208 24.20 -4.21 -7.10
N LYS A 209 24.36 -4.02 -8.42
CA LYS A 209 23.97 -5.02 -9.44
C LYS A 209 24.67 -6.37 -9.26
N ASN A 210 25.85 -6.37 -8.63
CA ASN A 210 26.65 -7.55 -8.34
C ASN A 210 26.73 -7.74 -6.83
N ASP A 211 26.80 -9.00 -6.39
CA ASP A 211 26.99 -9.32 -4.98
C ASP A 211 28.36 -8.82 -4.49
N SER A 212 28.39 -8.21 -3.30
CA SER A 212 29.66 -7.80 -2.68
C SER A 212 30.56 -9.01 -2.47
N GLN A 213 31.86 -8.86 -2.72
CA GLN A 213 32.84 -9.92 -2.48
C GLN A 213 32.82 -10.43 -1.02
N ALA A 214 32.48 -9.58 -0.05
CA ALA A 214 32.27 -9.98 1.33
C ALA A 214 31.08 -10.94 1.47
N THR A 215 29.96 -10.67 0.77
CA THR A 215 28.77 -11.52 0.75
C THR A 215 29.10 -12.91 0.18
N LEU A 216 29.83 -12.95 -0.93
CA LEU A 216 30.23 -14.20 -1.58
C LEU A 216 31.17 -15.02 -0.70
N THR A 217 32.18 -14.38 -0.11
CA THR A 217 33.17 -15.06 0.75
C THR A 217 32.53 -15.64 2.01
N ILE A 218 31.67 -14.88 2.68
CA ILE A 218 30.96 -15.34 3.88
C ILE A 218 29.98 -16.46 3.52
N GLY A 219 29.22 -16.31 2.43
CA GLY A 219 28.30 -17.34 1.96
C GLY A 219 29.02 -18.65 1.65
N GLN A 220 30.15 -18.59 0.95
CA GLN A 220 30.98 -19.76 0.63
C GLN A 220 31.51 -20.46 1.87
N THR A 221 31.92 -19.67 2.87
CA THR A 221 32.35 -20.20 4.17
C THR A 221 31.22 -20.91 4.90
N ILE A 222 30.00 -20.35 4.87
CA ILE A 222 28.81 -20.97 5.47
C ILE A 222 28.47 -22.29 4.77
N VAL A 223 28.45 -22.32 3.43
CA VAL A 223 28.18 -23.54 2.65
C VAL A 223 29.20 -24.63 2.98
N PHE A 224 30.50 -24.27 2.98
CA PHE A 224 31.59 -25.18 3.30
C PHE A 224 31.43 -25.83 4.69
N ASN A 225 31.06 -25.03 5.70
CA ASN A 225 30.86 -25.55 7.07
C ASN A 225 29.53 -26.29 7.27
N THR A 226 28.52 -26.03 6.44
CA THR A 226 27.19 -26.64 6.56
C THR A 226 27.14 -28.08 6.02
N LYS A 227 27.91 -28.37 4.96
CA LYS A 227 28.07 -29.73 4.42
C LYS A 227 28.94 -30.55 5.38
N LYS A 228 28.29 -31.24 6.33
CA LYS A 228 28.89 -31.99 7.45
C LYS A 228 30.12 -32.83 7.04
N ARG A 229 31.22 -32.73 7.81
CA ARG A 229 32.31 -33.72 7.82
C ARG A 229 31.79 -35.01 8.46
N THR A 230 31.35 -35.98 7.65
CA THR A 230 31.09 -37.34 8.13
C THR A 230 32.43 -38.03 8.43
N SER A 231 33.01 -37.74 9.59
CA SER A 231 34.13 -38.53 10.13
C SER A 231 33.55 -39.82 10.72
N HIS A 232 33.40 -40.85 9.90
CA HIS A 232 33.33 -42.25 10.33
C HIS A 232 34.25 -43.08 9.43
N SER A 233 35.52 -42.70 9.40
CA SER A 233 36.68 -43.55 9.06
C SER A 233 37.90 -42.64 8.96
N ALA A 234 38.87 -42.89 9.84
CA ALA A 234 40.25 -42.53 9.53
C ALA A 234 40.66 -43.29 8.24
N ASP A 235 41.56 -42.72 7.45
CA ASP A 235 42.24 -43.33 6.29
C ASP A 235 41.65 -43.19 4.88
N LYS A 236 41.17 -42.00 4.46
CA LYS A 236 41.20 -41.63 3.02
C LYS A 236 41.61 -40.17 2.79
N PRO A 237 42.36 -39.88 1.70
CA PRO A 237 42.90 -38.54 1.43
C PRO A 237 41.80 -37.50 1.27
N ARG A 238 42.12 -36.27 1.70
CA ARG A 238 41.21 -35.15 2.03
C ARG A 238 40.45 -34.51 0.86
N HIS A 239 40.39 -35.11 -0.32
CA HIS A 239 39.81 -34.49 -1.52
C HIS A 239 38.63 -35.31 -2.05
N THR A 240 37.44 -34.74 -1.94
CA THR A 240 36.22 -35.23 -2.62
C THR A 240 35.87 -34.20 -3.67
N LEU A 241 35.67 -34.60 -4.93
CA LEU A 241 35.40 -33.68 -6.06
C LEU A 241 34.15 -32.82 -5.83
N GLU A 242 33.19 -33.33 -5.06
CA GLU A 242 31.96 -32.61 -4.66
C GLU A 242 32.16 -31.65 -3.46
N ARG A 243 33.39 -31.57 -2.92
CA ARG A 243 33.72 -30.92 -1.64
C ARG A 243 35.02 -30.11 -1.69
N GLU A 244 35.40 -29.59 -2.86
CA GLU A 244 36.58 -28.74 -2.97
C GLU A 244 36.35 -27.38 -2.27
N PRO A 245 37.37 -26.85 -1.57
CA PRO A 245 37.27 -25.52 -1.00
C PRO A 245 37.07 -24.51 -2.13
N PRO A 246 36.09 -23.59 -2.01
CA PRO A 246 35.91 -22.55 -3.00
C PRO A 246 37.18 -21.68 -3.09
N LEU A 247 37.47 -21.20 -4.30
CA LEU A 247 38.71 -20.49 -4.65
C LEU A 247 39.16 -19.43 -3.62
N PRO A 248 38.28 -18.59 -3.05
CA PRO A 248 38.68 -17.62 -2.03
C PRO A 248 39.22 -18.25 -0.73
N ILE A 249 38.66 -19.38 -0.29
CA ILE A 249 39.12 -20.11 0.90
C ILE A 249 40.47 -20.79 0.61
N TYR A 250 40.63 -21.33 -0.60
CA TYR A 250 41.88 -21.97 -1.01
C TYR A 250 43.05 -20.97 -1.06
N ILE A 251 42.82 -19.76 -1.55
CA ILE A 251 43.85 -18.70 -1.62
C ILE A 251 44.18 -18.14 -0.23
N GLY A 252 43.20 -17.99 0.65
CA GLY A 252 43.41 -17.40 1.98
C GLY A 252 44.01 -18.36 3.04
N MET A 253 44.10 -19.66 2.76
CA MET A 253 44.69 -20.66 3.66
C MET A 253 46.13 -21.09 3.26
N ASN A 254 46.63 -20.61 2.12
CA ASN A 254 48.03 -20.73 1.71
C ASN A 254 48.82 -19.50 2.14
#